data_AF-A0A6N8R671-F1
#
_entry.id   AF-A0A6N8R671-F1
#
_cell.length_a   1.000
_cell.length_b   1.000
_cell.length_c   1.000
_cell.angle_alpha   90.00
_cell.angle_beta   90.00
_cell.angle_gamma   90.00
#
_symmetry.space_group_name_H-M   'P 1'
#
loop_
_entity.id
_entity.type
_entity.pdbx_description
1 polymer ?
#
loop_
_entity_poly.entity_id
_entity_poly.type
_entity_poly.pdbx_seq_one_letter_code
_entity_poly.pdbx_strand_id
1 'polypeptide(L)'
;LAPSLMASPSQKLADVQTLLHEAGVADNVICFEAQIPLALSRAALRARVEECWHLTEQNAMYETFIQSFRPLVQLLKEAADELTPERAFHIQLLLIHFYRRVVLKDPLLPEELLPAHWAGHTARQLCINIYQRVAPAALAFVSEKGETSVGELPSPGSLYFQRFGGLNIEQEALCQFIR
;
A
#
# COMPACT_ATOMS: atom_id res chain seq x y z
N LEU A 1 -26.36 -0.68 -6.10
CA LEU A 1 -27.09 0.06 -5.02
C LEU A 1 -27.95 1.15 -5.68
N ALA A 2 -28.91 1.72 -4.95
CA ALA A 2 -29.67 2.87 -5.45
C ALA A 2 -28.75 4.10 -5.59
N PRO A 3 -29.05 5.09 -6.47
CA PRO A 3 -28.15 6.20 -6.81
C PRO A 3 -27.70 7.13 -5.66
N SER A 4 -28.29 7.02 -4.46
CA SER A 4 -27.95 7.83 -3.27
C SER A 4 -27.53 6.99 -2.06
N LEU A 5 -27.37 5.68 -2.24
CA LEU A 5 -27.03 4.77 -1.15
C LEU A 5 -25.56 4.34 -1.27
N MET A 6 -24.76 4.77 -0.29
CA MET A 6 -23.39 4.30 -0.07
C MET A 6 -23.35 3.34 1.11
N ALA A 7 -22.49 2.32 1.03
CA ALA A 7 -22.26 1.37 2.10
C ALA A 7 -20.78 0.98 2.13
N SER A 8 -20.23 0.81 3.34
CA SER A 8 -18.89 0.28 3.52
C SER A 8 -18.85 -0.63 4.76
N PRO A 9 -18.24 -1.83 4.67
CA PRO A 9 -18.17 -2.76 5.78
C PRO A 9 -17.03 -2.48 6.77
N SER A 10 -16.14 -1.53 6.48
CA SER A 10 -14.88 -1.33 7.22
C SER A 10 -14.76 0.04 7.91
N GLN A 11 -15.72 0.94 7.74
CA GLN A 11 -15.56 2.33 8.20
C GLN A 11 -16.01 2.52 9.65
N LYS A 12 -15.23 3.31 10.39
CA LYS A 12 -15.62 3.74 11.74
C LYS A 12 -16.56 4.94 11.62
N LEU A 13 -17.65 4.90 12.38
CA LEU A 13 -18.66 5.97 12.34
C LEU A 13 -18.09 7.35 12.68
N ALA A 14 -17.13 7.44 13.62
CA ALA A 14 -16.48 8.69 13.99
C ALA A 14 -15.70 9.32 12.82
N ASP A 15 -15.03 8.51 12.01
CA ASP A 15 -14.28 8.98 10.83
C ASP A 15 -15.25 9.47 9.75
N VAL A 16 -16.37 8.76 9.55
CA VAL A 16 -17.44 9.16 8.63
C VAL A 16 -18.07 10.50 9.06
N GLN A 17 -18.38 10.66 10.35
CA GLN A 17 -18.94 11.90 10.89
C GLN A 17 -17.99 13.09 10.67
N THR A 18 -16.71 12.90 10.98
CA THR A 18 -15.68 13.94 10.76
C THR A 18 -15.62 14.35 9.29
N LEU A 19 -15.58 13.37 8.38
CA LEU A 19 -15.52 13.64 6.95
C LEU A 19 -16.78 14.34 6.42
N LEU A 20 -17.97 13.99 6.91
CA LEU A 20 -19.22 14.65 6.54
C LEU A 20 -19.29 16.10 7.04
N HIS A 21 -18.74 16.37 8.22
CA HIS A 21 -18.60 17.72 8.75
C HIS A 21 -17.61 18.56 7.94
N GLU A 22 -16.42 18.03 7.66
CA GLU A 22 -15.41 18.71 6.84
C GLU A 22 -15.91 19.01 5.42
N ALA A 23 -16.72 18.11 4.86
CA ALA A 23 -17.36 18.31 3.56
C ALA A 23 -18.58 19.27 3.59
N GLY A 24 -19.05 19.67 4.77
CA GLY A 24 -20.19 20.59 4.92
C GLY A 24 -21.54 19.99 4.52
N VAL A 25 -21.69 18.67 4.57
CA VAL A 25 -22.91 17.95 4.11
C VAL A 25 -23.58 17.11 5.19
N ALA A 26 -23.13 17.21 6.45
CA ALA A 26 -23.65 16.40 7.55
C ALA A 26 -25.18 16.48 7.71
N ASP A 27 -25.79 17.65 7.52
CA ASP A 27 -27.25 17.84 7.62
C ASP A 27 -28.05 17.25 6.46
N ASN A 28 -27.37 16.81 5.39
CA ASN A 28 -27.98 16.26 4.17
C ASN A 28 -27.81 14.73 4.05
N VAL A 29 -27.24 14.07 5.05
CA VAL A 29 -26.95 12.63 5.03
C VAL A 29 -27.62 11.92 6.19
N ILE A 30 -28.25 10.79 5.90
CA ILE A 30 -28.78 9.88 6.92
C ILE A 30 -27.77 8.75 7.10
N CYS A 31 -27.11 8.70 8.27
CA CYS A 31 -26.21 7.61 8.63
C CYS A 31 -26.94 6.56 9.48
N PHE A 32 -26.77 5.29 9.12
CA PHE A 32 -27.24 4.15 9.91
C PHE A 32 -26.15 3.06 9.95
N GLU A 33 -26.15 2.27 11.00
CA GLU A 33 -25.36 1.06 11.11
C GLU A 33 -26.24 -0.14 10.76
N ALA A 34 -25.68 -1.12 10.05
CA ALA A 34 -26.38 -2.33 9.66
C ALA A 34 -25.58 -3.56 10.11
N GLN A 35 -26.28 -4.53 10.66
CA GLN A 35 -25.73 -5.85 10.99
C GLN A 35 -26.26 -6.89 10.03
N ILE A 36 -25.49 -7.95 9.80
CA ILE A 36 -25.86 -9.05 8.91
C ILE A 36 -26.09 -10.31 9.77
N PRO A 37 -27.26 -10.44 10.42
CA PRO A 37 -27.51 -11.55 11.34
C PRO A 37 -27.75 -12.88 10.63
N LEU A 38 -28.15 -12.84 9.34
CA LEU A 38 -28.47 -14.03 8.55
C LEU A 38 -27.25 -14.53 7.78
N ALA A 39 -26.82 -15.77 8.06
CA ALA A 39 -25.71 -16.40 7.33
C ALA A 39 -25.95 -16.47 5.82
N LEU A 40 -27.20 -16.68 5.40
CA LEU A 40 -27.63 -16.71 3.99
C LEU A 40 -27.34 -15.39 3.26
N SER A 41 -27.36 -14.26 3.96
CA SER A 41 -27.09 -12.94 3.38
C SER A 41 -25.60 -12.73 3.05
N ARG A 42 -24.69 -13.55 3.60
CA ARG A 42 -23.25 -13.43 3.33
C ARG A 42 -22.90 -13.69 1.87
N ALA A 43 -23.55 -14.68 1.24
CA ALA A 43 -23.32 -14.98 -0.17
C ALA A 43 -23.79 -13.83 -1.07
N ALA A 44 -24.97 -13.27 -0.79
CA ALA A 44 -25.49 -12.11 -1.51
C ALA A 44 -24.59 -10.87 -1.31
N LEU A 45 -24.07 -10.66 -0.10
CA LEU A 45 -23.15 -9.56 0.17
C LEU A 45 -21.84 -9.71 -0.60
N ARG A 46 -21.23 -10.91 -0.61
CA ARG A 46 -20.02 -11.16 -1.42
C ARG A 46 -20.24 -10.88 -2.89
N ALA A 47 -21.38 -11.30 -3.46
CA ALA A 47 -21.72 -11.01 -4.84
C ALA A 47 -21.84 -9.49 -5.09
N ARG A 48 -22.47 -8.74 -4.17
CA ARG A 48 -22.58 -7.28 -4.28
C ARG A 48 -21.23 -6.58 -4.12
N VAL A 49 -20.38 -7.08 -3.24
CA VAL A 49 -19.02 -6.58 -3.05
C VAL A 49 -18.20 -6.77 -4.33
N GLU A 50 -18.28 -7.95 -4.96
CA GLU A 50 -17.63 -8.20 -6.25
C GLU A 50 -18.11 -7.20 -7.31
N GLU A 51 -19.42 -7.01 -7.47
CA GLU A 51 -19.99 -6.07 -8.45
C GLU A 51 -19.60 -4.61 -8.19
N CYS A 52 -19.49 -4.18 -6.93
CA CYS A 52 -19.22 -2.78 -6.59
C CYS A 52 -17.74 -2.42 -6.73
N TRP A 53 -16.84 -3.37 -6.48
CA TRP A 53 -15.39 -3.11 -6.44
C TRP A 53 -14.57 -3.86 -7.49
N HIS A 54 -15.19 -4.73 -8.30
CA HIS A 54 -14.54 -5.54 -9.33
C HIS A 54 -13.32 -6.31 -8.77
N LEU A 55 -13.51 -7.04 -7.66
CA LEU A 55 -12.39 -7.65 -6.94
C LEU A 55 -11.64 -8.68 -7.80
N THR A 56 -12.30 -9.33 -8.75
CA THR A 56 -11.63 -10.22 -9.71
C THR A 56 -10.57 -9.48 -10.54
N GLU A 57 -10.90 -8.30 -11.09
CA GLU A 57 -9.95 -7.49 -11.87
C GLU A 57 -8.81 -6.99 -10.96
N GLN A 58 -9.16 -6.54 -9.77
CA GLN A 58 -8.18 -6.07 -8.80
C GLN A 58 -7.23 -7.18 -8.34
N ASN A 59 -7.72 -8.40 -8.15
CA ASN A 59 -6.89 -9.55 -7.81
C ASN A 59 -5.90 -9.87 -8.93
N ALA A 60 -6.34 -9.80 -10.20
CA ALA A 60 -5.46 -9.98 -11.36
C ALA A 60 -4.36 -8.90 -11.44
N MET A 61 -4.64 -7.66 -11.01
CA MET A 61 -3.62 -6.62 -10.89
C MET A 61 -2.57 -6.97 -9.81
N TYR A 62 -3.00 -7.52 -8.67
CA TYR A 62 -2.07 -8.01 -7.64
C TYR A 62 -1.23 -9.19 -8.14
N GLU A 63 -1.83 -10.14 -8.85
CA GLU A 63 -1.11 -11.27 -9.44
C GLU A 63 -0.06 -10.81 -10.45
N THR A 64 -0.41 -9.85 -11.32
CA THR A 64 0.53 -9.24 -12.29
C THR A 64 1.71 -8.57 -11.58
N PHE A 65 1.44 -7.82 -10.50
CA PHE A 65 2.47 -7.23 -9.66
C PHE A 65 3.38 -8.33 -9.06
N ILE A 66 2.80 -9.39 -8.49
CA ILE A 66 3.56 -10.50 -7.90
C ILE A 66 4.45 -11.17 -8.94
N GLN A 67 3.91 -11.47 -10.13
CA GLN A 67 4.67 -12.11 -11.21
C GLN A 67 5.85 -11.27 -11.66
N SER A 68 5.68 -9.95 -11.75
CA SER A 68 6.74 -9.02 -12.20
C SER A 68 7.85 -8.85 -11.16
N PHE A 69 7.52 -8.81 -9.87
CA PHE A 69 8.49 -8.49 -8.81
C PHE A 69 9.03 -9.70 -8.06
N ARG A 70 8.37 -10.87 -8.10
CA ARG A 70 8.85 -12.08 -7.40
C ARG A 70 10.28 -12.49 -7.80
N PRO A 71 10.69 -12.49 -9.09
CA PRO A 71 12.06 -12.85 -9.47
C PRO A 71 13.13 -11.97 -8.81
N LEU A 72 12.80 -10.71 -8.53
CA LEU A 72 13.72 -9.74 -7.94
C LEU A 72 14.16 -10.12 -6.52
N VAL A 73 13.34 -10.86 -5.77
CA VAL A 73 13.70 -11.31 -4.42
C VAL A 73 14.95 -12.19 -4.45
N GLN A 74 15.06 -13.08 -5.44
CA GLN A 74 16.22 -13.96 -5.57
C GLN A 74 17.42 -13.21 -6.12
N LEU A 75 17.22 -12.35 -7.14
CA LEU A 75 18.29 -11.52 -7.70
C LEU A 75 18.93 -10.61 -6.65
N LEU A 76 18.13 -10.00 -5.75
CA LEU A 76 18.64 -9.16 -4.67
C LEU A 76 19.39 -9.93 -3.56
N LYS A 77 19.23 -11.25 -3.50
CA LYS A 77 20.00 -12.13 -2.61
C LYS A 77 21.31 -12.56 -3.27
N GLU A 78 21.26 -12.95 -4.54
CA GLU A 78 22.41 -13.50 -5.27
C GLU A 78 23.40 -12.41 -5.72
N ALA A 79 22.90 -11.27 -6.17
CA ALA A 79 23.71 -10.15 -6.66
C ALA A 79 23.73 -8.99 -5.65
N ALA A 80 23.83 -9.33 -4.36
CA ALA A 80 23.84 -8.35 -3.27
C ALA A 80 24.94 -7.29 -3.44
N ASP A 81 26.13 -7.72 -3.87
CA ASP A 81 27.31 -6.85 -4.04
C ASP A 81 27.20 -5.95 -5.28
N GLU A 82 26.28 -6.24 -6.20
CA GLU A 82 26.06 -5.45 -7.43
C GLU A 82 24.93 -4.41 -7.29
N LEU A 83 24.29 -4.34 -6.12
CA LEU A 83 23.19 -3.41 -5.85
C LEU A 83 23.77 -2.01 -5.52
N THR A 84 23.99 -1.21 -6.57
CA THR A 84 24.39 0.18 -6.41
C THR A 84 23.27 1.06 -5.83
N PRO A 85 23.59 2.19 -5.18
CA PRO A 85 22.59 3.16 -4.71
C PRO A 85 21.58 3.59 -5.78
N GLU A 86 22.05 3.87 -7.00
CA GLU A 86 21.21 4.24 -8.14
C GLU A 86 20.25 3.10 -8.55
N ARG A 87 20.74 1.86 -8.64
CA ARG A 87 19.90 0.70 -8.97
C ARG A 87 18.85 0.46 -7.88
N ALA A 88 19.24 0.58 -6.61
CA ALA A 88 18.33 0.47 -5.48
C ALA A 88 17.22 1.53 -5.54
N PHE A 89 17.57 2.78 -5.89
CA PHE A 89 16.60 3.86 -6.10
C PHE A 89 15.62 3.54 -7.24
N HIS A 90 16.11 3.11 -8.41
CA HIS A 90 15.25 2.71 -9.52
C HIS A 90 14.30 1.58 -9.15
N ILE A 91 14.79 0.55 -8.46
CA ILE A 91 13.97 -0.55 -7.97
C ILE A 91 12.90 -0.04 -7.00
N GLN A 92 13.27 0.78 -6.01
CA GLN A 92 12.32 1.31 -5.03
C GLN A 92 11.23 2.14 -5.71
N LEU A 93 11.62 3.00 -6.66
CA LEU A 93 10.71 3.84 -7.42
C LEU A 93 9.69 3.00 -8.19
N LEU A 94 10.16 2.03 -8.98
CA LEU A 94 9.29 1.15 -9.76
C LEU A 94 8.40 0.29 -8.86
N LEU A 95 8.96 -0.31 -7.81
CA LEU A 95 8.21 -1.12 -6.84
C LEU A 95 7.03 -0.33 -6.26
N ILE A 96 7.29 0.87 -5.74
CA ILE A 96 6.25 1.70 -5.12
C ILE A 96 5.28 2.23 -6.16
N HIS A 97 5.74 2.60 -7.36
CA HIS A 97 4.88 3.03 -8.45
C HIS A 97 3.86 1.95 -8.82
N PHE A 98 4.33 0.73 -9.13
CA PHE A 98 3.44 -0.36 -9.52
C PHE A 98 2.56 -0.85 -8.36
N TYR A 99 3.08 -0.89 -7.13
CA TYR A 99 2.27 -1.27 -5.98
C TYR A 99 1.14 -0.26 -5.70
N ARG A 100 1.44 1.05 -5.79
CA ARG A 100 0.44 2.12 -5.59
C ARG A 100 -0.71 2.06 -6.61
N ARG A 101 -0.43 1.66 -7.86
CA ARG A 101 -1.47 1.50 -8.89
C ARG A 101 -2.52 0.46 -8.53
N VAL A 102 -2.19 -0.52 -7.68
CA VAL A 102 -3.11 -1.57 -7.23
C VAL A 102 -3.73 -1.22 -5.87
N VAL A 103 -2.90 -0.89 -4.88
CA VAL A 103 -3.36 -0.71 -3.49
C VAL A 103 -4.23 0.54 -3.30
N LEU A 104 -4.05 1.60 -4.10
CA LEU A 104 -4.90 2.79 -4.02
C LEU A 104 -6.34 2.53 -4.48
N LYS A 105 -6.58 1.43 -5.20
CA LYS A 105 -7.92 0.98 -5.55
C LYS A 105 -8.47 -0.02 -4.54
N ASP A 106 -7.68 -0.45 -3.54
CA ASP A 106 -8.06 -1.51 -2.59
C ASP A 106 -9.14 -1.00 -1.63
N PRO A 107 -10.32 -1.64 -1.58
CA PRO A 107 -11.39 -1.22 -0.70
C PRO A 107 -11.16 -1.54 0.79
N LEU A 108 -10.07 -2.23 1.15
CA LEU A 108 -9.71 -2.58 2.52
C LEU A 108 -10.86 -3.32 3.23
N LEU A 109 -11.48 -4.25 2.52
CA LEU A 109 -12.61 -5.04 3.01
C LEU A 109 -12.13 -6.03 4.09
N PRO A 110 -13.03 -6.43 5.01
CA PRO A 110 -12.74 -7.52 5.93
C PRO A 110 -12.48 -8.82 5.16
N GLU A 111 -11.60 -9.66 5.70
CA GLU A 111 -11.15 -10.90 5.05
C GLU A 111 -12.31 -11.82 4.66
N GLU A 112 -13.38 -11.85 5.45
CA GLU A 112 -14.56 -12.68 5.17
C GLU A 112 -15.34 -12.28 3.90
N LEU A 113 -15.11 -11.08 3.36
CA LEU A 113 -15.71 -10.58 2.13
C LEU A 113 -14.77 -10.68 0.92
N LEU A 114 -13.50 -11.01 1.13
CA LEU A 114 -12.53 -11.16 0.05
C LEU A 114 -12.68 -12.52 -0.66
N PRO A 115 -12.26 -12.61 -1.94
CA PRO A 115 -12.13 -13.88 -2.64
C PRO A 115 -11.17 -14.83 -1.92
N ALA A 116 -11.42 -16.15 -2.02
CA ALA A 116 -10.61 -17.17 -1.33
C ALA A 116 -9.11 -17.14 -1.70
N HIS A 117 -8.77 -16.67 -2.91
CA HIS A 117 -7.40 -16.57 -3.42
C HIS A 117 -6.94 -15.13 -3.55
N TRP A 118 -7.34 -14.27 -2.62
CA TRP A 118 -6.95 -12.86 -2.63
C TRP A 118 -5.44 -12.67 -2.50
N ALA A 119 -4.82 -12.13 -3.55
CA ALA A 119 -3.38 -11.96 -3.68
C ALA A 119 -2.84 -10.71 -2.96
N GLY A 120 -3.71 -9.83 -2.45
CA GLY A 120 -3.30 -8.56 -1.84
C GLY A 120 -2.33 -8.72 -0.66
N HIS A 121 -2.49 -9.77 0.15
CA HIS A 121 -1.60 -10.04 1.29
C HIS A 121 -0.21 -10.46 0.80
N THR A 122 -0.15 -11.37 -0.17
CA THR A 122 1.11 -11.81 -0.79
C THR A 122 1.82 -10.65 -1.49
N ALA A 123 1.08 -9.82 -2.23
CA ALA A 123 1.61 -8.63 -2.88
C ALA A 123 2.19 -7.63 -1.87
N ARG A 124 1.48 -7.38 -0.76
CA ARG A 124 1.96 -6.52 0.33
C ARG A 124 3.26 -7.05 0.92
N GLN A 125 3.33 -8.33 1.25
CA GLN A 125 4.54 -8.94 1.83
C GLN A 125 5.72 -8.90 0.84
N LEU A 126 5.48 -9.16 -0.45
CA LEU A 126 6.49 -9.03 -1.48
C LEU A 126 7.03 -7.60 -1.57
N CYS A 127 6.13 -6.60 -1.54
CA CYS A 127 6.52 -5.19 -1.55
C CYS A 127 7.37 -4.83 -0.32
N ILE A 128 6.98 -5.27 0.88
CA ILE A 128 7.73 -5.04 2.12
C ILE A 128 9.15 -5.62 2.00
N ASN A 129 9.27 -6.89 1.60
CA ASN A 129 10.54 -7.59 1.53
C ASN A 129 11.52 -6.90 0.56
N ILE A 130 11.04 -6.49 -0.61
CA ILE A 130 11.89 -5.79 -1.59
C ILE A 130 12.20 -4.38 -1.10
N TYR A 131 11.21 -3.63 -0.59
CA TYR A 131 11.41 -2.26 -0.12
C TYR A 131 12.45 -2.20 0.99
N GLN A 132 12.35 -3.05 2.01
CA GLN A 132 13.31 -3.10 3.11
C GLN A 132 14.73 -3.38 2.63
N ARG A 133 14.90 -4.21 1.60
CA ARG A 133 16.21 -4.54 1.04
C ARG A 133 16.85 -3.38 0.29
N VAL A 134 16.08 -2.59 -0.43
CA VAL A 134 16.60 -1.50 -1.28
C VAL A 134 16.62 -0.13 -0.59
N ALA A 135 15.80 0.07 0.45
CA ALA A 135 15.61 1.37 1.09
C ALA A 135 16.89 2.05 1.57
N PRO A 136 17.86 1.36 2.22
CA PRO A 136 19.10 2.01 2.66
C PRO A 136 19.91 2.62 1.50
N ALA A 137 20.16 1.83 0.45
CA ALA A 137 20.95 2.26 -0.70
C ALA A 137 20.18 3.29 -1.56
N ALA A 138 18.86 3.13 -1.70
CA ALA A 138 18.01 4.12 -2.36
C ALA A 138 18.02 5.46 -1.62
N LEU A 139 18.02 5.45 -0.28
CA LEU A 139 18.12 6.66 0.52
C LEU A 139 19.48 7.33 0.34
N ALA A 140 20.58 6.57 0.35
CA ALA A 140 21.91 7.11 0.09
C ALA A 140 21.97 7.85 -1.26
N PHE A 141 21.42 7.26 -2.32
CA PHE A 141 21.34 7.89 -3.63
C PHE A 141 20.54 9.21 -3.60
N VAL A 142 19.37 9.21 -2.96
CA VAL A 142 18.52 10.42 -2.88
C VAL A 142 19.20 11.51 -2.03
N SER A 143 19.90 11.14 -0.96
CA SER A 143 20.65 12.09 -0.14
C SER A 143 21.84 12.68 -0.90
N GLU A 144 22.52 11.89 -1.73
CA GLU A 144 23.68 12.35 -2.51
C GLU A 144 23.28 13.21 -3.72
N LYS A 145 22.20 12.84 -4.41
CA LYS A 145 21.78 13.49 -5.67
C LYS A 145 20.66 14.51 -5.52
N GLY A 146 19.92 14.46 -4.42
CA GLY A 146 18.77 15.33 -4.18
C GLY A 146 19.18 16.68 -3.63
N GLU A 147 18.49 17.73 -4.09
CA GLU A 147 18.61 19.08 -3.56
C GLU A 147 17.22 19.71 -3.37
N THR A 148 17.16 20.67 -2.48
CA THR A 148 16.03 21.58 -2.32
C THR A 148 16.31 22.87 -3.08
N SER A 149 15.29 23.72 -3.24
CA SER A 149 15.48 25.08 -3.80
C SER A 149 16.38 25.98 -2.95
N VAL A 150 16.76 25.55 -1.74
CA VAL A 150 17.55 26.34 -0.77
C VAL A 150 18.83 25.63 -0.29
N GLY A 151 19.22 24.52 -0.93
CA GLY A 151 20.45 23.78 -0.61
C GLY A 151 20.24 22.27 -0.50
N GLU A 152 21.13 21.59 0.24
CA GLU A 152 21.13 20.13 0.39
C GLU A 152 19.80 19.57 0.90
N LEU A 153 19.51 18.33 0.52
CA LEU A 153 18.31 17.64 0.97
C LEU A 153 18.44 17.28 2.47
N PRO A 154 17.47 17.66 3.33
CA PRO A 154 17.53 17.31 4.73
C PRO A 154 17.35 15.82 4.94
N SER A 155 17.85 15.31 6.08
CA SER A 155 17.61 13.92 6.47
C SER A 155 16.11 13.61 6.55
N PRO A 156 15.69 12.36 6.26
CA PRO A 156 14.29 11.99 6.33
C PRO A 156 13.70 12.19 7.74
N GLY A 157 12.47 12.67 7.80
CA GLY A 157 11.71 12.75 9.05
C GLY A 157 11.34 11.37 9.61
N SER A 158 10.90 11.32 10.87
CA SER A 158 10.62 10.06 11.61
C SER A 158 9.64 9.12 10.90
N LEU A 159 8.63 9.66 10.20
CA LEU A 159 7.64 8.88 9.44
C LEU A 159 8.27 8.03 8.33
N TYR A 160 9.45 8.41 7.81
CA TYR A 160 10.15 7.60 6.82
C TYR A 160 10.54 6.23 7.40
N PHE A 161 11.05 6.21 8.63
CA PHE A 161 11.51 4.99 9.30
C PHE A 161 10.36 4.11 9.80
N GLN A 162 9.14 4.66 9.90
CA GLN A 162 7.94 3.91 10.27
C GLN A 162 7.26 3.22 9.08
N ARG A 163 7.73 3.47 7.85
CA ARG A 163 7.15 2.85 6.64
C ARG A 163 7.15 1.33 6.76
N PHE A 164 6.06 0.71 6.31
CA PHE A 164 5.87 -0.74 6.33
C PHE A 164 6.01 -1.40 7.72
N GLY A 165 5.73 -0.66 8.79
CA GLY A 165 5.82 -1.17 10.17
C GLY A 165 7.22 -1.05 10.79
N GLY A 166 8.15 -0.39 10.11
CA GLY A 166 9.51 -0.18 10.58
C GLY A 166 10.53 -0.57 9.51
N LEU A 167 11.51 0.30 9.27
CA LEU A 167 12.67 -0.01 8.45
C LEU A 167 13.84 -0.36 9.37
N ASN A 168 14.44 -1.54 9.17
CA ASN A 168 15.71 -1.91 9.79
C ASN A 168 16.86 -1.25 9.03
N ILE A 169 16.98 0.07 9.16
CA ILE A 169 18.13 0.82 8.64
C ILE A 169 19.07 0.99 9.82
N GLU A 170 20.07 0.12 9.93
CA GLU A 170 21.16 0.32 10.88
C GLU A 170 21.90 1.62 10.49
N GLN A 171 22.14 2.50 11.47
CA GLN A 171 22.85 3.77 11.26
C GLN A 171 24.24 3.58 10.63
N GLU A 172 24.85 2.40 10.77
CA GLU A 172 26.13 2.05 10.14
C GLU A 172 26.06 1.97 8.61
N ALA A 173 24.91 1.62 8.02
CA ALA A 173 24.74 1.57 6.56
C ALA A 173 24.69 2.97 5.94
N LEU A 174 24.16 3.98 6.65
CA LEU A 174 24.22 5.38 6.19
C LEU A 174 25.68 5.88 6.15
N CYS A 175 26.52 5.45 7.10
CA CYS A 175 27.93 5.83 7.14
C CYS A 175 28.81 5.16 6.08
N GLN A 176 28.40 4.00 5.53
CA GLN A 176 29.17 3.29 4.49
C GLN A 176 29.02 3.90 3.08
N PHE A 177 27.94 4.64 2.81
CA PHE A 177 27.68 5.23 1.49
C PHE A 177 27.79 6.77 1.45
N ILE A 178 28.01 7.43 2.60
CA ILE A 178 28.19 8.90 2.70
C ILE A 178 29.70 9.27 2.80
N ARG A 179 30.61 8.42 2.28
CA ARG A 179 32.04 8.76 2.18
C ARG A 179 32.44 9.17 0.77
#